data_AF-A0AAJ7P9Y0-F1
#
_entry.id   AF-A0AAJ7P9Y0-F1
#
_cell.length_a   1.000
_cell.length_b   1.000
_cell.length_c   1.000
_cell.angle_alpha   90.00
_cell.angle_beta   90.00
_cell.angle_gamma   90.00
#
_symmetry.space_group_name_H-M   'P 1'
#
loop_
_entity.id
_entity.type
_entity.pdbx_description
1 polymer ?
#
loop_
_entity_poly.entity_id
_entity_poly.type
_entity_poly.pdbx_seq_one_letter_code
_entity_poly.pdbx_strand_id
1 'polypeptide(L)'
;MATGVPKLTYANAVLASRASRQITAIFDRTQVAAGKWAMGITAHKVATEFVLGELGWSTFESREAQSKIRYFARVSAMDSDRWPRKCLSMMASTNIYTEATARLNFLKKRFSCTDIPLEYTGDQSARFQLFNEQVKRRIKEKLSEQWTESMSSKSSLTLYRQWKVRGVTVRGLYTNSRGSTLLALARAGMLPTRAHRTKYEPLDPLCTKCGREVETIPHIIMKCEPYHSETNELPRMLGLEGEGDDGTCEETKRTLEEWEDEARRIR
;
A
#
# COMPACT_ATOMS: atom_id res chain seq x y z
N MET A 1 6.96 -11.50 9.46
CA MET A 1 8.15 -10.71 9.09
C MET A 1 7.84 -9.22 9.23
N ALA A 2 8.59 -8.49 10.06
CA ALA A 2 8.58 -7.04 10.02
C ALA A 2 9.48 -6.62 8.85
N THR A 3 8.90 -6.43 7.66
CA THR A 3 9.63 -5.84 6.54
C THR A 3 9.80 -4.35 6.83
N GLY A 4 10.95 -4.04 7.45
CA GLY A 4 11.37 -2.68 7.74
C GLY A 4 11.52 -1.91 6.44
N VAL A 5 10.58 -1.01 6.19
CA VAL A 5 10.80 0.08 5.24
C VAL A 5 12.06 0.83 5.69
N PRO A 6 13.02 1.13 4.80
CA PRO A 6 14.16 1.96 5.15
C PRO A 6 13.68 3.28 5.76
N LYS A 7 13.91 3.46 7.07
CA LYS A 7 13.64 4.71 7.80
C LYS A 7 14.55 5.86 7.31
N LEU A 8 15.56 5.51 6.52
CA LEU A 8 16.64 6.36 6.06
C LEU A 8 16.26 7.06 4.75
N THR A 9 15.46 8.11 4.84
CA THR A 9 15.66 9.26 3.96
C THR A 9 16.36 10.33 4.79
N TYR A 10 17.69 10.28 4.82
CA TYR A 10 18.51 11.27 5.51
C TYR A 10 18.14 12.67 5.02
N ALA A 11 17.91 13.60 5.95
CA ALA A 11 17.55 14.99 5.67
C ALA A 11 16.30 15.21 4.78
N ASN A 12 15.37 14.24 4.68
CA ASN A 12 14.13 14.37 3.89
C ASN A 12 13.29 15.62 4.27
N ALA A 13 13.32 15.98 5.55
CA ALA A 13 12.65 17.16 6.08
C ALA A 13 13.20 18.48 5.49
N VAL A 14 14.47 18.51 5.07
CA VAL A 14 15.20 19.73 4.71
C VAL A 14 15.51 19.79 3.21
N LEU A 15 15.97 18.68 2.63
CA LEU A 15 16.37 18.63 1.22
C LEU A 15 15.18 18.82 0.29
N ALA A 16 15.25 19.82 -0.59
CA ALA A 16 14.36 19.97 -1.73
C ALA A 16 15.24 19.97 -2.98
N SER A 17 14.86 19.15 -3.96
CA SER A 17 15.55 19.05 -5.24
C SER A 17 14.54 19.13 -6.35
N ARG A 18 14.90 19.79 -7.47
CA ARG A 18 14.13 19.75 -8.71
C ARG A 18 13.86 18.33 -9.22
N ALA A 19 14.77 17.40 -8.91
CA ALA A 19 14.64 15.98 -9.25
C ALA A 19 13.84 15.17 -8.21
N SER A 20 13.27 15.79 -7.16
CA SER A 20 12.54 15.11 -6.08
C SER A 20 11.44 14.17 -6.59
N ARG A 21 10.73 14.55 -7.66
CA ARG A 21 9.69 13.70 -8.27
C ARG A 21 10.27 12.42 -8.89
N GLN A 22 11.39 12.53 -9.61
CA GLN A 22 12.06 11.39 -10.26
C GLN A 22 12.64 10.45 -9.21
N ILE A 23 13.32 11.01 -8.20
CA ILE A 23 13.90 10.26 -7.08
C ILE A 23 12.81 9.52 -6.30
N THR A 24 11.73 10.21 -5.94
CA THR A 24 10.57 9.61 -5.26
C THR A 24 9.96 8.48 -6.07
N ALA A 25 9.82 8.65 -7.39
CA ALA A 25 9.31 7.60 -8.27
C ALA A 25 10.22 6.36 -8.32
N ILE A 26 11.54 6.54 -8.30
CA ILE A 26 12.50 5.43 -8.23
C ILE A 26 12.35 4.70 -6.89
N PHE A 27 12.29 5.43 -5.78
CA PHE A 27 12.13 4.84 -4.46
C PHE A 27 10.81 4.09 -4.31
N ASP A 28 9.70 4.63 -4.80
CA ASP A 28 8.40 3.95 -4.78
C ASP A 28 8.45 2.65 -5.62
N ARG A 29 9.11 2.65 -6.80
CA ARG A 29 9.30 1.42 -7.59
C ARG A 29 10.12 0.38 -6.83
N THR A 30 11.23 0.78 -6.23
CA THR A 30 12.10 -0.12 -5.46
C THR A 30 11.37 -0.68 -4.23
N GLN A 31 10.57 0.15 -3.55
CA GLN A 31 9.72 -0.31 -2.45
C GLN A 31 8.74 -1.37 -2.95
N VAL A 32 8.01 -1.12 -4.02
CA VAL A 32 7.06 -2.09 -4.58
C VAL A 32 7.78 -3.39 -4.99
N ALA A 33 8.96 -3.29 -5.60
CA ALA A 33 9.77 -4.46 -5.94
C ALA A 33 10.16 -5.28 -4.70
N ALA A 34 10.61 -4.63 -3.63
CA ALA A 34 10.91 -5.29 -2.36
C ALA A 34 9.68 -5.97 -1.76
N GLY A 35 8.50 -5.34 -1.87
CA GLY A 35 7.24 -5.95 -1.43
C GLY A 35 6.86 -7.19 -2.24
N LYS A 36 7.06 -7.17 -3.55
CA LYS A 36 6.86 -8.35 -4.41
C LYS A 36 7.82 -9.48 -4.05
N TRP A 37 9.09 -9.17 -3.77
CA TRP A 37 10.07 -10.12 -3.27
C TRP A 37 9.63 -10.77 -1.96
N ALA A 38 9.19 -9.96 -1.00
CA ALA A 38 8.72 -10.45 0.30
C ALA A 38 7.50 -11.39 0.21
N MET A 39 6.70 -11.30 -0.86
CA MET A 39 5.54 -12.16 -1.09
C MET A 39 5.80 -13.27 -2.13
N GLY A 40 7.01 -13.37 -2.71
CA GLY A 40 7.36 -14.36 -3.72
C GLY A 40 6.75 -14.13 -5.11
N ILE A 41 6.12 -12.98 -5.37
CA ILE A 41 5.34 -12.69 -6.59
C ILE A 41 6.13 -11.87 -7.64
N THR A 42 7.45 -11.98 -7.67
CA THR A 42 8.35 -11.14 -8.49
C THR A 42 8.11 -11.29 -9.99
N ALA A 43 7.78 -12.49 -10.45
CA ALA A 43 7.51 -12.79 -11.87
C ALA A 43 6.15 -12.25 -12.35
N HIS A 44 5.27 -11.82 -11.46
CA HIS A 44 3.90 -11.48 -11.78
C HIS A 44 3.66 -9.96 -11.86
N LYS A 45 2.90 -9.55 -12.88
CA LYS A 45 2.45 -8.16 -13.07
C LYS A 45 1.29 -7.82 -12.12
N VAL A 46 1.60 -7.76 -10.82
CA VAL A 46 0.65 -7.38 -9.78
C VAL A 46 0.59 -5.86 -9.60
N ALA A 47 -0.62 -5.35 -9.33
CA ALA A 47 -0.91 -3.95 -9.07
C ALA A 47 -0.15 -3.41 -7.85
N THR A 48 0.30 -2.14 -7.93
CA THR A 48 1.03 -1.46 -6.85
C THR A 48 0.19 -1.35 -5.57
N GLU A 49 -1.10 -1.09 -5.72
CA GLU A 49 -2.04 -0.90 -4.60
C GLU A 49 -2.19 -2.16 -3.76
N PHE A 50 -2.18 -3.33 -4.39
CA PHE A 50 -2.16 -4.60 -3.68
C PHE A 50 -0.93 -4.70 -2.78
N VAL A 51 0.27 -4.45 -3.34
CA VAL A 51 1.53 -4.55 -2.57
C VAL A 51 1.55 -3.56 -1.40
N LEU A 52 1.14 -2.31 -1.63
CA LEU A 52 1.07 -1.30 -0.58
C LEU A 52 0.00 -1.62 0.47
N GLY A 53 -1.13 -2.20 0.05
CA GLY A 53 -2.24 -2.60 0.91
C GLY A 53 -1.90 -3.78 1.82
N GLU A 54 -1.24 -4.80 1.26
CA GLU A 54 -0.80 -5.99 1.98
C GLU A 54 0.27 -5.69 3.03
N LEU A 55 1.21 -4.80 2.70
CA LEU A 55 2.32 -4.48 3.60
C LEU A 55 2.02 -3.28 4.50
N GLY A 56 0.86 -2.63 4.32
CA GLY A 56 0.49 -1.42 5.06
C GLY A 56 1.45 -0.26 4.82
N TRP A 57 2.11 -0.24 3.68
CA TRP A 57 3.15 0.73 3.38
C TRP A 57 2.58 2.07 2.92
N SER A 58 3.21 3.14 3.40
CA SER A 58 3.02 4.50 2.89
C SER A 58 3.93 4.77 1.69
N THR A 59 3.57 5.74 0.84
CA THR A 59 4.44 6.18 -0.27
C THR A 59 5.57 7.05 0.25
N PHE A 60 6.68 7.15 -0.48
CA PHE A 60 7.77 8.05 -0.10
C PHE A 60 7.34 9.51 -0.02
N GLU A 61 6.47 9.95 -0.93
CA GLU A 61 5.93 11.32 -0.93
C GLU A 61 5.14 11.64 0.35
N SER A 62 4.37 10.69 0.87
CA SER A 62 3.62 10.89 2.12
C SER A 62 4.52 10.99 3.35
N ARG A 63 5.64 10.24 3.35
CA ARG A 63 6.67 10.33 4.41
C ARG A 63 7.42 11.66 4.33
N GLU A 64 7.73 12.11 3.11
CA GLU A 64 8.28 13.45 2.87
C GLU A 64 7.33 14.53 3.39
N ALA A 65 6.04 14.47 3.03
CA ALA A 65 5.03 15.41 3.51
C ALA A 65 5.00 15.48 5.04
N GLN A 66 4.92 14.33 5.70
CA GLN A 66 4.90 14.25 7.15
C GLN A 66 6.16 14.87 7.76
N SER A 67 7.35 14.56 7.25
CA SER A 67 8.60 15.10 7.77
C SER A 67 8.75 16.60 7.53
N LYS A 68 8.44 17.09 6.32
CA LYS A 68 8.57 18.51 5.95
C LYS A 68 7.57 19.39 6.70
N ILE A 69 6.30 19.00 6.74
CA ILE A 69 5.26 19.77 7.43
C ILE A 69 5.63 19.97 8.91
N ARG A 70 6.07 18.90 9.58
CA ARG A 70 6.49 18.95 10.98
C ARG A 70 7.76 19.76 11.20
N TYR A 71 8.73 19.66 10.29
CA TYR A 71 9.95 20.44 10.38
C TYR A 71 9.68 21.94 10.25
N PHE A 72 8.93 22.38 9.24
CA PHE A 72 8.61 23.78 9.05
C PHE A 72 7.70 24.34 10.16
N ALA A 73 6.81 23.53 10.73
CA ALA A 73 6.04 23.92 11.91
C ALA A 73 6.96 24.21 13.11
N ARG A 74 7.97 23.36 13.37
CA ARG A 74 8.98 23.60 14.40
C ARG A 74 9.77 24.88 14.15
N VAL A 75 10.25 25.09 12.92
CA VAL A 75 10.98 26.32 12.56
C VAL A 75 10.11 27.56 12.75
N SER A 76 8.81 27.46 12.47
CA SER A 76 7.87 28.58 12.60
C SER A 76 7.58 28.96 14.06
N ALA A 77 7.71 28.01 14.99
CA ALA A 77 7.51 28.24 16.42
C ALA A 77 8.82 28.49 17.19
N MET A 78 9.97 28.54 16.51
CA MET A 78 11.22 28.98 17.14
C MET A 78 11.17 30.48 17.43
N ASP A 79 11.98 30.88 18.42
CA ASP A 79 12.21 32.28 18.76
C ASP A 79 12.72 33.09 17.56
N SER A 80 12.31 34.36 17.51
CA SER A 80 12.59 35.25 16.39
C SER A 80 14.07 35.60 16.21
N ASP A 81 14.90 35.38 17.24
CA ASP A 81 16.34 35.59 17.23
C ASP A 81 17.08 34.46 16.48
N ARG A 82 16.49 33.26 16.40
CA ARG A 82 17.06 32.07 15.76
C ARG A 82 17.14 32.24 14.25
N TRP A 83 18.32 31.94 13.68
CA TRP A 83 18.58 32.03 12.24
C TRP A 83 17.53 31.35 11.35
N PRO A 84 17.10 30.09 11.59
CA PRO A 84 16.08 29.45 10.74
C PRO A 84 14.75 30.22 10.70
N ARG A 85 14.33 30.77 11.84
CA ARG A 85 13.11 31.59 11.95
C ARG A 85 13.29 32.92 11.23
N LYS A 86 14.43 33.60 11.41
CA LYS A 86 14.77 34.84 10.70
C LYS A 86 14.74 34.66 9.19
N CYS A 87 15.37 33.61 8.68
CA CYS A 87 15.36 33.30 7.24
C CYS A 87 13.94 33.07 6.73
N LEU A 88 13.10 32.34 7.48
CA LEU A 88 11.72 32.10 7.11
C LEU A 88 10.88 33.39 7.10
N SER A 89 11.04 34.25 8.10
CA SER A 89 10.39 35.56 8.17
C SER A 89 10.85 36.47 7.03
N MET A 90 12.15 36.52 6.76
CA MET A 90 12.72 37.32 5.65
C MET A 90 12.18 36.87 4.29
N MET A 91 12.10 35.56 4.04
CA MET A 91 11.50 35.03 2.81
C MET A 91 10.03 35.47 2.65
N ALA A 92 9.27 35.49 3.74
CA ALA A 92 7.88 35.95 3.73
C ALA A 92 7.78 37.47 3.47
N SER A 93 8.66 38.28 4.07
CA SER A 93 8.67 39.74 3.88
C SER A 93 9.13 40.16 2.48
N THR A 94 10.06 39.42 1.88
CA THR A 94 10.62 39.71 0.54
C THR A 94 9.85 39.05 -0.60
N ASN A 95 8.90 38.16 -0.28
CA ASN A 95 8.17 37.33 -1.25
C ASN A 95 9.09 36.48 -2.15
N ILE A 96 10.28 36.12 -1.66
CA ILE A 96 11.24 35.25 -2.36
C ILE A 96 11.31 33.93 -1.61
N TYR A 97 10.71 32.88 -2.18
CA TYR A 97 10.62 31.56 -1.56
C TYR A 97 11.62 30.58 -2.13
N THR A 98 12.18 29.74 -1.27
CA THR A 98 13.04 28.61 -1.68
C THR A 98 12.23 27.46 -2.27
N GLU A 99 12.91 26.58 -3.01
CA GLU A 99 12.34 25.33 -3.50
C GLU A 99 11.75 24.46 -2.37
N ALA A 100 12.32 24.54 -1.16
CA ALA A 100 11.82 23.84 0.01
C ALA A 100 10.45 24.35 0.45
N THR A 101 10.23 25.66 0.44
CA THR A 101 8.93 26.26 0.77
C THR A 101 7.90 25.99 -0.34
N ALA A 102 8.30 26.04 -1.61
CA ALA A 102 7.44 25.67 -2.73
C ALA A 102 7.00 24.20 -2.64
N ARG A 103 7.95 23.29 -2.35
CA ARG A 103 7.66 21.86 -2.15
C ARG A 103 6.76 21.62 -0.92
N LEU A 104 6.99 22.34 0.18
CA LEU A 104 6.12 22.29 1.36
C LEU A 104 4.67 22.64 1.01
N ASN A 105 4.45 23.75 0.31
CA ASN A 105 3.11 24.22 -0.07
C ASN A 105 2.42 23.22 -1.01
N PHE A 106 3.15 22.67 -1.97
CA PHE A 106 2.66 21.58 -2.80
C PHE A 106 2.21 20.37 -1.97
N LEU A 107 3.03 19.91 -1.02
CA LEU A 107 2.71 18.76 -0.17
C LEU A 107 1.53 19.03 0.76
N LYS A 108 1.47 20.23 1.36
CA LYS A 108 0.32 20.66 2.17
C LYS A 108 -0.97 20.63 1.35
N LYS A 109 -0.95 21.15 0.12
CA LYS A 109 -2.13 21.12 -0.77
C LYS A 109 -2.50 19.68 -1.17
N ARG A 110 -1.50 18.87 -1.54
CA ARG A 110 -1.71 17.49 -1.99
C ARG A 110 -2.34 16.59 -0.92
N PHE A 111 -1.93 16.77 0.33
CA PHE A 111 -2.44 16.00 1.47
C PHE A 111 -3.51 16.73 2.28
N SER A 112 -4.08 17.83 1.76
CA SER A 112 -5.09 18.63 2.45
C SER A 112 -4.69 18.97 3.90
N CYS A 113 -3.47 19.47 4.10
CA CYS A 113 -2.89 19.85 5.40
C CYS A 113 -2.64 21.37 5.51
N THR A 114 -3.31 22.18 4.69
CA THR A 114 -3.15 23.65 4.68
C THR A 114 -3.83 24.32 5.86
N ASP A 115 -4.91 23.71 6.33
CA ASP A 115 -5.85 24.16 7.36
C ASP A 115 -5.45 23.77 8.79
N ILE A 116 -4.41 22.95 8.97
CA ILE A 116 -4.01 22.46 10.29
C ILE A 116 -3.21 23.55 11.01
N PRO A 117 -3.77 24.22 12.04
CA PRO A 117 -3.05 25.25 12.77
C PRO A 117 -2.08 24.63 13.77
N LEU A 118 -1.02 25.37 14.11
CA LEU A 118 -0.21 25.05 15.27
C LEU A 118 -0.83 25.75 16.48
N GLU A 119 -1.37 24.95 17.41
CA GLU A 119 -1.93 25.45 18.67
C GLU A 119 -0.83 25.77 19.68
N TYR A 120 -1.08 26.78 20.50
CA TYR A 120 -0.20 27.20 21.59
C TYR A 120 -0.95 27.07 22.91
N THR A 121 -0.24 26.67 23.95
CA THR A 121 -0.74 26.68 25.33
C THR A 121 -0.70 28.12 25.87
N GLY A 122 -1.38 28.40 26.99
CA GLY A 122 -1.44 29.75 27.58
C GLY A 122 -0.08 30.34 27.97
N ASP A 123 0.95 29.51 28.08
CA ASP A 123 2.36 29.86 28.29
C ASP A 123 3.15 30.11 26.98
N GLN A 124 2.45 30.21 25.83
CA GLN A 124 3.04 30.33 24.48
C GLN A 124 3.88 29.11 24.04
N SER A 125 3.78 27.97 24.74
CA SER A 125 4.40 26.72 24.30
C SER A 125 3.60 26.06 23.18
N ALA A 126 4.26 25.75 22.06
CA ALA A 126 3.61 25.09 20.92
C ALA A 126 3.25 23.63 21.21
N ARG A 127 2.00 23.24 20.92
CA ARG A 127 1.47 21.88 21.10
C ARG A 127 1.86 20.96 19.94
N PHE A 128 3.15 20.69 19.79
CA PHE A 128 3.66 19.89 18.68
C PHE A 128 3.11 18.46 18.63
N GLN A 129 2.80 17.85 19.78
CA GLN A 129 2.26 16.49 19.79
C GLN A 129 0.90 16.43 19.07
N LEU A 130 -0.04 17.30 19.45
CA LEU A 130 -1.36 17.39 18.81
C LEU A 130 -1.23 17.70 17.31
N PHE A 131 -0.40 18.69 16.96
CA PHE A 131 -0.14 19.02 15.56
C PHE A 131 0.41 17.82 14.77
N ASN A 132 1.40 17.11 15.33
CA ASN A 132 2.02 15.95 14.69
C ASN A 132 1.04 14.80 14.50
N GLU A 133 0.12 14.58 15.45
CA GLU A 133 -0.94 13.59 15.40
C GLU A 133 -1.99 13.95 14.35
N GLN A 134 -2.46 15.21 14.32
CA GLN A 134 -3.39 15.71 13.30
C GLN A 134 -2.82 15.57 11.89
N VAL A 135 -1.56 16.01 11.67
CA VAL A 135 -0.88 15.86 10.37
C VAL A 135 -0.74 14.37 9.98
N LYS A 136 -0.36 13.50 10.92
CA LYS A 136 -0.24 12.06 10.66
C LYS A 136 -1.58 11.46 10.25
N ARG A 137 -2.64 11.83 10.97
CA ARG A 137 -4.00 11.35 10.75
C ARG A 137 -4.50 11.79 9.37
N ARG A 138 -4.42 13.09 9.05
CA ARG A 138 -4.84 13.64 7.75
C ARG A 138 -4.10 13.01 6.57
N ILE A 139 -2.78 12.85 6.67
CA ILE A 139 -2.00 12.16 5.63
C ILE A 139 -2.45 10.69 5.49
N LYS A 140 -2.71 10.00 6.60
CA LYS A 140 -3.19 8.59 6.57
C LYS A 140 -4.56 8.49 5.91
N GLU A 141 -5.50 9.37 6.25
CA GLU A 141 -6.84 9.46 5.65
C GLU A 141 -6.73 9.68 4.14
N LYS A 142 -5.99 10.71 3.72
CA LYS A 142 -5.80 11.03 2.29
C LYS A 142 -5.13 9.89 1.52
N LEU A 143 -4.16 9.20 2.12
CA LEU A 143 -3.54 8.02 1.50
C LEU A 143 -4.53 6.88 1.32
N SER A 144 -5.42 6.66 2.28
CA SER A 144 -6.45 5.63 2.18
C SER A 144 -7.47 5.98 1.09
N GLU A 145 -7.89 7.24 0.98
CA GLU A 145 -8.74 7.72 -0.12
C GLU A 145 -8.09 7.48 -1.49
N GLN A 146 -6.85 7.96 -1.67
CA GLN A 146 -6.10 7.79 -2.92
C GLN A 146 -5.90 6.33 -3.29
N TRP A 147 -5.69 5.47 -2.28
CA TRP A 147 -5.55 4.03 -2.48
C TRP A 147 -6.86 3.40 -2.96
N THR A 148 -7.99 3.74 -2.33
CA THR A 148 -9.33 3.28 -2.75
C THR A 148 -9.68 3.75 -4.17
N GLU A 149 -9.45 5.03 -4.47
CA GLU A 149 -9.66 5.59 -5.81
C GLU A 149 -8.80 4.84 -6.86
N SER A 150 -7.51 4.63 -6.56
CA SER A 150 -6.58 3.97 -7.49
C SER A 150 -6.92 2.49 -7.71
N MET A 151 -7.55 1.81 -6.75
CA MET A 151 -8.05 0.44 -6.89
C MET A 151 -9.35 0.35 -7.69
N SER A 152 -10.21 1.38 -7.64
CA SER A 152 -11.54 1.34 -8.29
C SER A 152 -11.46 1.04 -9.79
N SER A 153 -10.44 1.58 -10.46
CA SER A 153 -10.16 1.39 -11.89
C SER A 153 -9.60 0.00 -12.26
N LYS A 154 -9.23 -0.84 -11.29
CA LYS A 154 -8.53 -2.11 -11.52
C LYS A 154 -9.45 -3.30 -11.33
N SER A 155 -9.81 -3.97 -12.43
CA SER A 155 -10.68 -5.15 -12.41
C SER A 155 -10.09 -6.34 -11.63
N SER A 156 -8.77 -6.53 -11.65
CA SER A 156 -8.10 -7.62 -10.91
C SER A 156 -8.27 -7.49 -9.39
N LEU A 157 -8.55 -6.28 -8.88
CA LEU A 157 -8.68 -6.02 -7.44
C LEU A 157 -10.15 -5.98 -6.98
N THR A 158 -11.10 -6.48 -7.76
CA THR A 158 -12.54 -6.38 -7.44
C THR A 158 -12.90 -7.06 -6.12
N LEU A 159 -12.44 -8.29 -5.91
CA LEU A 159 -12.64 -9.00 -4.63
C LEU A 159 -11.84 -8.33 -3.51
N TYR A 160 -10.59 -7.99 -3.81
CA TYR A 160 -9.68 -7.38 -2.84
C TYR A 160 -10.21 -6.07 -2.27
N ARG A 161 -10.69 -5.14 -3.11
CA ARG A 161 -11.18 -3.82 -2.69
C ARG A 161 -12.44 -3.89 -1.82
N GLN A 162 -13.24 -4.94 -1.98
CA GLN A 162 -14.50 -5.10 -1.25
C GLN A 162 -14.25 -5.48 0.22
N TRP A 163 -13.24 -6.31 0.47
CA TRP A 163 -13.00 -6.90 1.79
C TRP A 163 -11.74 -6.37 2.49
N LYS A 164 -10.72 -5.92 1.72
CA LYS A 164 -9.46 -5.51 2.30
C LYS A 164 -9.57 -4.17 3.03
N VAL A 165 -9.18 -4.18 4.30
CA VAL A 165 -8.82 -2.97 5.04
C VAL A 165 -7.32 -2.67 4.86
N ARG A 166 -7.00 -1.44 4.44
CA ARG A 166 -5.61 -1.03 4.15
C ARG A 166 -4.71 -1.20 5.38
N GLY A 167 -3.60 -1.93 5.22
CA GLY A 167 -2.60 -2.14 6.26
C GLY A 167 -3.00 -3.12 7.36
N VAL A 168 -4.14 -3.79 7.21
CA VAL A 168 -4.55 -4.91 8.06
C VAL A 168 -4.34 -6.20 7.28
N THR A 169 -3.34 -6.96 7.66
CA THR A 169 -3.04 -8.28 7.06
C THR A 169 -2.85 -9.26 8.19
N VAL A 170 -3.48 -10.43 8.08
CA VAL A 170 -3.39 -11.49 9.09
C VAL A 170 -1.92 -11.85 9.35
N ARG A 171 -1.54 -11.93 10.62
CA ARG A 171 -0.16 -12.28 11.01
C ARG A 171 0.11 -13.72 10.59
N GLY A 172 1.25 -13.95 9.93
CA GLY A 172 1.61 -15.29 9.45
C GLY A 172 1.00 -15.67 8.11
N LEU A 173 0.19 -14.79 7.47
CA LEU A 173 -0.39 -15.06 6.16
C LEU A 173 0.67 -15.38 5.09
N TYR A 174 1.86 -14.78 5.18
CA TYR A 174 2.98 -15.04 4.29
C TYR A 174 4.15 -15.66 5.05
N THR A 175 4.48 -16.91 4.71
CA THR A 175 5.55 -17.73 5.32
C THR A 175 6.69 -18.03 4.33
N ASN A 176 6.78 -17.29 3.21
CA ASN A 176 7.68 -17.57 2.09
C ASN A 176 7.54 -18.97 1.46
N SER A 177 6.44 -19.67 1.74
CA SER A 177 6.11 -20.92 1.06
C SER A 177 5.58 -20.69 -0.35
N ARG A 178 5.51 -21.76 -1.16
CA ARG A 178 4.89 -21.67 -2.48
C ARG A 178 3.42 -21.31 -2.37
N GLY A 179 2.69 -21.90 -1.44
CA GLY A 179 1.29 -21.61 -1.14
C GLY A 179 1.08 -20.18 -0.70
N SER A 180 2.00 -19.58 0.06
CA SER A 180 1.95 -18.13 0.38
C SER A 180 2.04 -17.27 -0.88
N THR A 181 2.88 -17.67 -1.84
CA THR A 181 2.99 -16.97 -3.14
C THR A 181 1.70 -17.10 -3.95
N LEU A 182 1.14 -18.30 -4.04
CA LEU A 182 -0.10 -18.56 -4.75
C LEU A 182 -1.28 -17.82 -4.09
N LEU A 183 -1.34 -17.81 -2.76
CA LEU A 183 -2.34 -17.08 -1.99
C LEU A 183 -2.25 -15.57 -2.26
N ALA A 184 -1.03 -15.01 -2.30
CA ALA A 184 -0.83 -13.60 -2.66
C ALA A 184 -1.36 -13.30 -4.07
N LEU A 185 -1.12 -14.19 -5.04
CA LEU A 185 -1.64 -14.04 -6.40
C LEU A 185 -3.16 -14.17 -6.46
N ALA A 186 -3.74 -15.11 -5.71
CA ALA A 186 -5.19 -15.27 -5.61
C ALA A 186 -5.85 -14.01 -5.02
N ARG A 187 -5.31 -13.48 -3.92
CA ARG A 187 -5.75 -12.20 -3.31
C ARG A 187 -5.60 -11.01 -4.27
N ALA A 188 -4.57 -11.01 -5.10
CA ALA A 188 -4.34 -9.97 -6.10
C ALA A 188 -5.22 -10.11 -7.37
N GLY A 189 -5.97 -11.20 -7.51
CA GLY A 189 -6.70 -11.55 -8.74
C GLY A 189 -5.80 -11.88 -9.93
N MET A 190 -4.57 -12.31 -9.66
CA MET A 190 -3.51 -12.56 -10.64
C MET A 190 -2.99 -14.00 -10.61
N LEU A 191 -3.72 -14.92 -9.98
CA LEU A 191 -3.42 -16.35 -10.03
C LEU A 191 -3.49 -16.81 -11.50
N PRO A 192 -2.50 -17.55 -12.02
CA PRO A 192 -2.42 -17.92 -13.43
C PRO A 192 -3.36 -19.09 -13.78
N THR A 193 -4.64 -18.96 -13.43
CA THR A 193 -5.68 -19.92 -13.79
C THR A 193 -5.85 -20.00 -15.30
N ARG A 194 -6.47 -21.07 -15.81
CA ARG A 194 -6.75 -21.20 -17.25
C ARG A 194 -7.57 -20.03 -17.76
N ALA A 195 -8.62 -19.61 -17.02
CA ALA A 195 -9.42 -18.43 -17.35
C ALA A 195 -8.61 -17.12 -17.39
N HIS A 196 -7.56 -16.98 -16.56
CA HIS A 196 -6.67 -15.84 -16.64
C HIS A 196 -5.72 -15.93 -17.84
N ARG A 197 -5.20 -17.12 -18.14
CA ARG A 197 -4.25 -17.39 -19.23
C ARG A 197 -4.88 -17.24 -20.62
N THR A 198 -6.17 -17.53 -20.78
CA THR A 198 -6.88 -17.36 -22.07
C THR A 198 -6.80 -15.94 -22.62
N LYS A 199 -6.51 -14.93 -21.78
CA LYS A 199 -6.29 -13.54 -22.19
C LYS A 199 -5.01 -13.33 -23.01
N TYR A 200 -4.06 -14.26 -22.92
CA TYR A 200 -2.73 -14.14 -23.53
C TYR A 200 -2.36 -15.35 -24.40
N GLU A 201 -3.02 -16.48 -24.20
CA GLU A 201 -2.73 -17.76 -24.85
C GLU A 201 -4.04 -18.40 -25.36
N PRO A 202 -4.06 -19.02 -26.55
CA PRO A 202 -5.23 -19.74 -27.05
C PRO A 202 -5.37 -21.08 -26.32
N LEU A 203 -6.09 -21.07 -25.20
CA LEU A 203 -6.28 -22.20 -24.30
C LEU A 203 -7.77 -22.37 -23.98
N ASP A 204 -8.23 -23.61 -23.79
CA ASP A 204 -9.56 -23.87 -23.25
C ASP A 204 -9.66 -23.40 -21.78
N PRO A 205 -10.60 -22.51 -21.41
CA PRO A 205 -10.75 -22.01 -20.04
C PRO A 205 -11.27 -23.06 -19.04
N LEU A 206 -11.77 -24.22 -19.48
CA LEU A 206 -12.32 -25.26 -18.60
C LEU A 206 -11.27 -25.82 -17.64
N CYS A 207 -11.70 -26.13 -16.41
CA CYS A 207 -10.88 -26.76 -15.40
C CYS A 207 -10.53 -28.19 -15.80
N THR A 208 -9.25 -28.53 -15.75
CA THR A 208 -8.76 -29.88 -16.11
C THR A 208 -9.13 -30.95 -15.10
N LYS A 209 -9.52 -30.56 -13.88
CA LYS A 209 -9.92 -31.48 -12.81
C LYS A 209 -11.36 -31.94 -12.96
N CYS A 210 -12.30 -31.01 -13.14
CA CYS A 210 -13.73 -31.33 -13.26
C CYS A 210 -14.22 -31.44 -14.71
N GLY A 211 -13.58 -30.75 -15.66
CA GLY A 211 -13.97 -30.70 -17.07
C GLY A 211 -15.31 -30.00 -17.36
N ARG A 212 -15.94 -29.37 -16.37
CA ARG A 212 -17.32 -28.84 -16.47
C ARG A 212 -17.40 -27.32 -16.40
N GLU A 213 -16.61 -26.71 -15.52
CA GLU A 213 -16.65 -25.27 -15.26
C GLU A 213 -15.33 -24.58 -15.65
N VAL A 214 -15.40 -23.26 -15.86
CA VAL A 214 -14.25 -22.42 -16.13
C VAL A 214 -13.34 -22.34 -14.91
N GLU A 215 -12.04 -22.56 -15.10
CA GLU A 215 -11.06 -22.52 -14.01
C GLU A 215 -10.79 -21.09 -13.54
N THR A 216 -11.53 -20.67 -12.52
CA THR A 216 -11.41 -19.37 -11.85
C THR A 216 -10.78 -19.53 -10.46
N ILE A 217 -10.36 -18.41 -9.84
CA ILE A 217 -9.84 -18.42 -8.46
C ILE A 217 -10.86 -19.02 -7.47
N PRO A 218 -12.15 -18.61 -7.48
CA PRO A 218 -13.16 -19.25 -6.62
C PRO A 218 -13.28 -20.75 -6.88
N HIS A 219 -13.34 -21.18 -8.15
CA HIS A 219 -13.49 -22.59 -8.50
C HIS A 219 -12.34 -23.47 -7.96
N ILE A 220 -11.11 -22.97 -8.02
CA ILE A 220 -9.94 -23.69 -7.46
C ILE A 220 -10.02 -23.77 -5.94
N ILE A 221 -10.30 -22.64 -5.28
CA ILE A 221 -10.34 -22.57 -3.81
C ILE A 221 -11.46 -23.43 -3.23
N MET A 222 -12.62 -23.47 -3.90
CA MET A 222 -13.75 -24.32 -3.55
C MET A 222 -13.61 -25.78 -4.03
N LYS A 223 -12.43 -26.20 -4.51
CA LYS A 223 -12.14 -27.59 -4.93
C LYS A 223 -13.15 -28.15 -5.97
N CYS A 224 -13.53 -27.31 -6.93
CA CYS A 224 -14.54 -27.60 -7.96
C CYS A 224 -15.99 -27.74 -7.46
N GLU A 225 -16.27 -27.39 -6.21
CA GLU A 225 -17.64 -27.26 -5.71
C GLU A 225 -18.28 -25.94 -6.15
N PRO A 226 -19.62 -25.90 -6.29
CA PRO A 226 -20.33 -24.67 -6.64
C PRO A 226 -20.03 -23.54 -5.65
N TYR A 227 -19.59 -22.39 -6.18
CA TYR A 227 -19.37 -21.19 -5.39
C TYR A 227 -20.56 -20.22 -5.52
N HIS A 228 -21.13 -19.83 -4.39
CA HIS A 228 -22.17 -18.80 -4.33
C HIS A 228 -21.55 -17.47 -3.86
N SER A 229 -21.57 -16.44 -4.72
CA SER A 229 -20.93 -15.14 -4.45
C SER A 229 -21.51 -14.37 -3.25
N GLU A 230 -22.65 -14.80 -2.74
CA GLU A 230 -23.31 -14.24 -1.56
C GLU A 230 -22.69 -14.76 -0.25
N THR A 231 -21.88 -15.82 -0.30
CA THR A 231 -21.19 -16.34 0.89
C THR A 231 -19.87 -15.59 1.13
N ASN A 232 -19.61 -15.25 2.39
CA ASN A 232 -18.33 -14.67 2.83
C ASN A 232 -17.19 -15.70 2.89
N GLU A 233 -17.40 -16.91 2.36
CA GLU A 233 -16.44 -18.02 2.45
C GLU A 233 -15.14 -17.70 1.72
N LEU A 234 -15.22 -17.22 0.47
CA LEU A 234 -14.04 -16.92 -0.32
C LEU A 234 -13.16 -15.80 0.29
N PRO A 235 -13.71 -14.65 0.73
CA PRO A 235 -12.94 -13.65 1.48
C PRO A 235 -12.28 -14.20 2.74
N ARG A 236 -12.98 -15.03 3.52
CA ARG A 236 -12.44 -15.68 4.73
C ARG A 236 -11.29 -16.63 4.38
N MET A 237 -11.47 -17.50 3.39
CA MET A 237 -10.43 -18.44 2.91
C MET A 237 -9.17 -17.73 2.41
N LEU A 238 -9.35 -16.57 1.78
CA LEU A 238 -8.25 -15.74 1.34
C LEU A 238 -7.57 -14.97 2.48
N GLY A 239 -8.15 -14.92 3.68
CA GLY A 239 -7.68 -14.10 4.81
C GLY A 239 -7.92 -12.60 4.58
N LEU A 240 -8.99 -12.23 3.87
CA LEU A 240 -9.41 -10.83 3.68
C LEU A 240 -10.35 -10.37 4.79
N GLU A 241 -11.03 -11.30 5.46
CA GLU A 241 -11.96 -11.07 6.56
C GLU A 241 -11.40 -11.68 7.86
N GLY A 242 -11.47 -10.96 8.98
CA GLY A 242 -11.21 -11.51 10.33
C GLY A 242 -9.87 -11.14 11.01
N GLU A 243 -9.90 -11.14 12.35
CA GLU A 243 -8.74 -10.95 13.23
C GLU A 243 -8.12 -12.32 13.64
N GLY A 244 -7.65 -13.10 12.68
CA GLY A 244 -6.94 -14.35 12.98
C GLY A 244 -7.10 -15.41 11.90
N ASP A 245 -6.07 -16.24 11.73
CA ASP A 245 -6.13 -17.44 10.91
C ASP A 245 -6.58 -18.60 11.80
N ASP A 246 -7.78 -19.10 11.56
CA ASP A 246 -8.33 -20.33 12.17
C ASP A 246 -7.80 -21.61 11.50
N GLY A 247 -6.79 -21.48 10.63
CA GLY A 247 -6.23 -22.55 9.82
C GLY A 247 -6.80 -22.58 8.39
N THR A 248 -7.85 -21.81 8.11
CA THR A 248 -8.47 -21.76 6.78
C THR A 248 -7.49 -21.22 5.73
N CYS A 249 -6.62 -20.27 6.08
CA CYS A 249 -5.64 -19.75 5.12
C CYS A 249 -4.59 -20.82 4.79
N GLU A 250 -4.15 -21.61 5.77
CA GLU A 250 -3.20 -22.71 5.55
C GLU A 250 -3.81 -23.83 4.69
N GLU A 251 -5.07 -24.18 4.91
CA GLU A 251 -5.76 -25.14 4.02
C GLU A 251 -5.89 -24.60 2.59
N THR A 252 -6.18 -23.31 2.45
CA THR A 252 -6.24 -22.64 1.14
C THR A 252 -4.89 -22.66 0.45
N LYS A 253 -3.80 -22.41 1.18
CA LYS A 253 -2.42 -22.52 0.64
C LYS A 253 -2.14 -23.93 0.13
N ARG A 254 -2.48 -24.97 0.90
CA ARG A 254 -2.31 -26.37 0.47
C ARG A 254 -3.13 -26.69 -0.78
N THR A 255 -4.39 -26.27 -0.81
CA THR A 255 -5.27 -26.46 -1.98
C THR A 255 -4.69 -25.81 -3.24
N LEU A 256 -4.11 -24.62 -3.11
CA LEU A 256 -3.45 -23.93 -4.23
C LEU A 256 -2.16 -24.63 -4.67
N GLU A 257 -1.36 -25.15 -3.75
CA GLU A 257 -0.16 -25.94 -4.08
C GLU A 257 -0.52 -27.23 -4.82
N GLU A 258 -1.50 -27.99 -4.32
CA GLU A 258 -2.01 -29.21 -4.96
C GLU A 258 -2.52 -28.91 -6.38
N TRP A 259 -3.31 -27.85 -6.55
CA TRP A 259 -3.77 -27.40 -7.86
C TRP A 259 -2.60 -27.08 -8.81
N GLU A 260 -1.58 -26.36 -8.32
CA GLU A 260 -0.44 -26.01 -9.17
C GLU A 260 0.33 -27.26 -9.63
N ASP A 261 0.53 -28.23 -8.73
CA ASP A 261 1.22 -29.48 -9.06
C ASP A 261 0.42 -30.33 -10.07
N GLU A 262 -0.91 -30.42 -9.89
CA GLU A 262 -1.80 -31.06 -10.85
C GLU A 262 -1.74 -30.35 -12.22
N ALA A 263 -1.80 -29.02 -12.24
CA ALA A 263 -1.75 -28.23 -13.47
C ALA A 263 -0.39 -28.34 -14.19
N ARG A 264 0.71 -28.58 -13.46
CA ARG A 264 2.03 -28.84 -14.05
C ARG A 264 2.16 -30.23 -14.64
N ARG A 265 1.53 -31.24 -14.05
CA ARG A 265 1.54 -32.63 -14.57
C ARG A 265 0.77 -32.81 -15.88
N ILE A 266 -0.18 -31.90 -16.14
CA ILE A 266 -1.06 -31.93 -17.33
C ILE A 266 -0.45 -31.11 -18.49
N ARG A 267 0.67 -30.40 -18.27
CA ARG A 267 1.45 -29.73 -19.33
C ARG A 267 2.43 -30.70 -19.98
#